data_AF-A0A656G5D3-F1
#
_entry.id   AF-A0A656G5D3-F1
#
_cell.length_a   1.000
_cell.length_b   1.000
_cell.length_c   1.000
_cell.angle_alpha   90.00
_cell.angle_beta   90.00
_cell.angle_gamma   90.00
#
_symmetry.space_group_name_H-M   'P 1'
#
loop_
_entity.id
_entity.type
_entity.pdbx_description
1 polymer ?
#
loop_
_entity_poly.entity_id
_entity_poly.type
_entity_poly.pdbx_seq_one_letter_code
_entity_poly.pdbx_strand_id
1 'polypeptide(L)'
;MKFSEQWLRGWVSPQVSRDELVARLSMGGLEVDSVTLAAGVFSGVVVGEVLSTEQHPDADKLRVCQVSNGSETFQVVCGAPNVRPGLKIPFAMIGAELPGDFKIKKAKLRGVESNGMLCSAAELQAGEGNDGLMELAADAPVGEDIRVYLNLDDASIVVDLTPNRGDCLSVAGLAREVGALYATDVTRPQIAAVSAVHDEVRPVEVLAPAACPRYLGRVIRNVDLSRPTPLWMVERLRRSDVRSIDAAVDITNYVMLELGQPLHAFDLAEINGGIRVRMAEEGEKLVLLDGQEVSLRADTLVIADHQRALAIAGVMGGEHSGVTAGTRDIFLESAFFDTISVAGKARSYGLHTDASHRYERGVDWQLAREAMERATGLLLEITGGEAGPITEVVSEQHLPSIASVTLR
;
A
#
# COMPACT_ATOMS: atom_id res chain seq x y z
N MET A 1 -3.00 6.40 -12.58
CA MET A 1 -2.40 5.43 -11.62
C MET A 1 -0.96 5.78 -11.38
N LYS A 2 -0.47 5.74 -10.14
CA LYS A 2 0.94 5.93 -9.79
C LYS A 2 1.55 4.63 -9.30
N PHE A 3 2.80 4.36 -9.68
CA PHE A 3 3.52 3.15 -9.26
C PHE A 3 5.03 3.38 -9.21
N SER A 4 5.74 2.53 -8.45
CA SER A 4 7.21 2.48 -8.40
C SER A 4 7.77 1.75 -9.62
N GLU A 5 8.74 2.38 -10.30
CA GLU A 5 9.48 1.77 -11.42
C GLU A 5 10.21 0.50 -10.97
N GLN A 6 10.90 0.53 -9.83
CA GLN A 6 11.58 -0.66 -9.30
C GLN A 6 10.60 -1.79 -8.99
N TRP A 7 9.41 -1.47 -8.46
CA TRP A 7 8.40 -2.48 -8.21
C TRP A 7 7.95 -3.13 -9.52
N LEU A 8 7.69 -2.33 -10.56
CA LEU A 8 7.40 -2.83 -11.91
C LEU A 8 8.56 -3.68 -12.46
N ARG A 9 9.81 -3.24 -12.27
CA ARG A 9 11.01 -3.98 -12.72
C ARG A 9 11.21 -5.31 -12.01
N GLY A 10 10.71 -5.45 -10.79
CA GLY A 10 10.63 -6.73 -10.09
C GLY A 10 9.72 -7.75 -10.78
N TRP A 11 8.78 -7.30 -11.61
CA TRP A 11 7.91 -8.17 -12.42
C TRP A 11 8.45 -8.34 -13.84
N VAL A 12 8.98 -7.26 -14.44
CA VAL A 12 9.47 -7.28 -15.82
C VAL A 12 10.61 -6.29 -15.99
N SER A 13 11.80 -6.77 -16.37
CA SER A 13 13.01 -5.95 -16.41
C SER A 13 13.62 -5.84 -17.81
N PRO A 14 13.01 -5.08 -18.73
CA PRO A 14 13.61 -4.80 -20.02
C PRO A 14 14.91 -4.00 -19.82
N GLN A 15 15.91 -4.30 -20.65
CA GLN A 15 17.24 -3.67 -20.60
C GLN A 15 17.22 -2.29 -21.28
N VAL A 16 16.44 -1.38 -20.71
CA VAL A 16 16.21 -0.02 -21.20
C VAL A 16 16.26 0.99 -20.07
N SER A 17 16.63 2.22 -20.42
CA SER A 17 16.59 3.36 -19.50
C SER A 17 15.16 3.71 -19.10
N ARG A 18 15.02 4.50 -18.03
CA ARG A 18 13.72 5.05 -17.59
C ARG A 18 13.05 5.87 -18.68
N ASP A 19 13.81 6.71 -19.37
CA ASP A 19 13.27 7.59 -20.43
C ASP A 19 12.72 6.77 -21.60
N GLU A 20 13.40 5.69 -21.98
CA GLU A 20 12.92 4.77 -23.00
C GLU A 20 11.68 4.01 -22.53
N LEU A 21 11.64 3.55 -21.28
CA LEU A 21 10.48 2.87 -20.70
C LEU A 21 9.24 3.79 -20.72
N VAL A 22 9.40 5.02 -20.23
CA VAL A 22 8.35 6.04 -20.18
C VAL A 22 7.84 6.37 -21.59
N ALA A 23 8.76 6.63 -22.53
CA ALA A 23 8.39 6.92 -23.90
C ALA A 23 7.62 5.76 -24.56
N ARG A 24 8.05 4.52 -24.31
CA ARG A 24 7.40 3.33 -24.88
C ARG A 24 6.02 3.05 -24.28
N LEU A 25 5.85 3.27 -22.98
CA LEU A 25 4.55 3.19 -22.30
C LEU A 25 3.55 4.16 -22.93
N SER A 26 3.93 5.43 -23.09
CA SER A 26 3.09 6.44 -23.74
C SER A 26 2.75 6.05 -25.18
N MET A 27 3.72 5.56 -25.96
CA MET A 27 3.47 5.05 -27.32
C MET A 27 2.58 3.79 -27.37
N GLY A 28 2.53 3.03 -26.27
CA GLY A 28 1.62 1.89 -26.07
C GLY A 28 0.20 2.29 -25.66
N GLY A 29 -0.09 3.59 -25.54
CA GLY A 29 -1.39 4.11 -25.12
C GLY A 29 -1.58 4.21 -23.61
N LEU A 30 -0.50 4.09 -22.83
CA LEU A 30 -0.47 4.37 -21.39
C LEU A 30 0.31 5.67 -21.18
N GLU A 31 -0.36 6.80 -21.41
CA GLU A 31 0.25 8.13 -21.37
C GLU A 31 0.87 8.40 -20.00
N VAL A 32 2.18 8.61 -19.96
CA VAL A 32 2.89 8.99 -18.74
C VAL A 32 2.75 10.49 -18.53
N ASP A 33 2.03 10.89 -17.49
CA ASP A 33 1.77 12.27 -17.11
C ASP A 33 2.97 12.88 -16.36
N SER A 34 3.55 12.13 -15.41
CA SER A 34 4.70 12.62 -14.65
C SER A 34 5.60 11.50 -14.11
N VAL A 35 6.84 11.88 -13.82
CA VAL A 35 7.86 11.03 -13.21
C VAL A 35 8.49 11.80 -12.07
N THR A 36 8.46 11.26 -10.86
CA THR A 36 9.05 11.87 -9.66
C THR A 36 10.06 10.92 -9.05
N LEU A 37 11.28 11.40 -8.79
CA LEU A 37 12.31 10.59 -8.13
C LEU A 37 11.89 10.23 -6.70
N ALA A 38 12.24 9.03 -6.25
CA ALA A 38 11.92 8.59 -4.89
C ALA A 38 12.68 9.39 -3.82
N ALA A 39 13.84 9.95 -4.18
CA ALA A 39 14.62 10.87 -3.35
C ALA A 39 15.40 11.88 -4.19
N GLY A 40 15.91 12.93 -3.55
CA GLY A 40 16.84 13.87 -4.16
C GLY A 40 18.17 13.21 -4.55
N VAL A 41 19.00 13.94 -5.29
CA VAL A 41 20.35 13.49 -5.64
C VAL A 41 21.30 13.80 -4.49
N PHE A 42 21.88 12.77 -3.88
CA PHE A 42 22.85 12.91 -2.79
C PHE A 42 23.77 11.70 -2.70
N SER A 43 24.89 11.85 -1.99
CA SER A 43 25.88 10.79 -1.77
C SER A 43 26.53 10.88 -0.38
N GLY A 44 27.13 9.78 0.08
CA GLY A 44 27.86 9.74 1.36
C GLY A 44 26.95 9.71 2.60
N VAL A 45 25.71 9.25 2.45
CA VAL A 45 24.74 9.11 3.55
C VAL A 45 24.56 7.62 3.85
N VAL A 46 24.79 7.24 5.10
CA VAL A 46 24.71 5.84 5.55
C VAL A 46 23.70 5.68 6.67
N VAL A 47 23.28 4.46 6.97
CA VAL A 47 22.50 4.16 8.18
C VAL A 47 23.41 4.34 9.39
N GLY A 48 23.12 5.33 10.24
CA GLY A 48 23.80 5.57 11.51
C GLY A 48 22.95 5.15 12.71
N GLU A 49 23.61 4.80 13.82
CA GLU A 49 22.96 4.50 15.09
C GLU A 49 23.38 5.51 16.17
N VAL A 50 22.41 6.14 16.83
CA VAL A 50 22.68 7.04 17.95
C VAL A 50 22.97 6.22 19.20
N LEU A 51 24.23 6.21 19.65
CA LEU A 51 24.67 5.47 20.83
C LEU A 51 24.32 6.19 22.14
N SER A 52 24.52 7.51 22.16
CA SER A 52 24.21 8.36 23.33
C SER A 52 23.83 9.77 22.91
N THR A 53 23.07 10.45 23.76
CA THR A 53 22.70 11.86 23.61
C THR A 53 22.91 12.61 24.93
N GLU A 54 23.59 13.74 24.87
CA GLU A 54 23.83 14.63 26.00
C GLU A 54 23.31 16.04 25.69
N GLN A 55 22.88 16.78 26.71
CA GLN A 55 22.47 18.16 26.53
C GLN A 55 23.67 19.01 26.10
N HIS A 56 23.50 19.87 25.09
CA HIS A 56 24.58 20.76 24.67
C HIS A 56 24.90 21.78 25.78
N PRO A 57 26.19 21.99 26.14
CA PRO A 57 26.59 22.84 27.26
C PRO A 57 26.14 24.31 27.09
N ASP A 58 26.20 24.82 25.87
CA ASP A 58 25.88 26.22 25.54
C ASP A 58 24.59 26.41 24.71
N ALA A 59 23.68 25.43 24.69
CA ALA A 59 22.39 25.54 24.00
C ALA A 59 21.31 24.60 24.50
N ASP A 60 20.15 25.17 24.87
CA ASP A 60 19.00 24.42 25.39
C ASP A 60 18.33 23.52 24.33
N LYS A 61 18.37 23.92 23.06
CA LYS A 61 17.72 23.21 21.95
C LYS A 61 18.63 22.26 21.17
N LEU A 62 19.89 22.11 21.58
CA LEU A 62 20.84 21.24 20.91
C LEU A 62 21.24 20.08 21.81
N ARG A 63 21.55 18.95 21.18
CA ARG A 63 22.07 17.75 21.81
C ARG A 63 23.39 17.36 21.15
N VAL A 64 24.34 16.90 21.95
CA VAL A 64 25.59 16.31 21.49
C VAL A 64 25.37 14.80 21.45
N CYS A 65 25.44 14.21 20.26
CA CYS A 65 25.16 12.81 20.03
C CYS A 65 26.44 12.07 19.68
N GLN A 66 26.62 10.85 20.19
CA GLN A 66 27.61 9.90 19.68
C GLN A 66 26.91 8.97 18.69
N VAL A 67 27.37 8.95 17.44
CA VAL A 67 26.71 8.24 16.34
C VAL A 67 27.69 7.23 15.74
N SER A 68 27.28 5.97 15.64
CA SER A 68 28.04 4.91 14.98
C SER A 68 27.67 4.80 13.51
N ASN A 69 28.65 4.64 12.63
CA ASN A 69 28.43 4.19 11.24
C ASN A 69 28.72 2.68 11.06
N GLY A 70 28.83 1.93 12.16
CA GLY A 70 29.15 0.51 12.18
C GLY A 70 30.65 0.20 12.28
N SER A 71 31.52 1.15 11.90
CA SER A 71 32.99 0.99 12.00
C SER A 71 33.60 1.95 13.02
N GLU A 72 33.13 3.20 13.04
CA GLU A 72 33.66 4.29 13.85
C GLU A 72 32.52 5.03 14.55
N THR A 73 32.86 5.77 15.60
CA THR A 73 31.92 6.62 16.35
C THR A 73 32.26 8.10 16.14
N PHE A 74 31.23 8.89 15.85
CA PHE A 74 31.32 10.30 15.51
C PHE A 74 30.52 11.14 16.49
N GLN A 75 31.11 12.25 16.93
CA GLN A 75 30.35 13.29 17.64
C GLN A 75 29.60 14.15 16.63
N VAL A 76 28.28 14.24 16.79
CA VAL A 76 27.37 15.03 15.94
C VAL A 76 26.47 15.88 16.81
N VAL A 77 26.34 17.17 16.47
CA VAL A 77 25.39 18.07 17.15
C VAL A 77 24.08 18.05 16.40
N CYS A 78 22.97 17.77 17.11
CA CYS A 78 21.63 17.69 16.53
C CYS A 78 20.63 18.53 17.33
N GLY A 79 19.72 19.21 16.63
CA GLY A 79 18.64 20.01 17.25
C GLY A 79 17.25 19.40 17.13
N ALA A 80 17.12 18.22 16.53
CA ALA A 80 15.82 17.61 16.30
C ALA A 80 15.21 17.09 17.61
N PRO A 81 13.90 17.27 17.83
CA PRO A 81 13.25 16.92 19.10
C PRO A 81 13.21 15.41 19.36
N ASN A 82 13.23 14.60 18.29
CA ASN A 82 13.07 13.15 18.36
C ASN A 82 14.38 12.35 18.52
N VAL A 83 15.55 13.02 18.52
CA VAL A 83 16.85 12.32 18.65
C VAL A 83 17.03 11.67 20.02
N ARG A 84 17.29 10.36 20.05
CA ARG A 84 17.42 9.56 21.28
C ARG A 84 18.36 8.37 21.08
N PRO A 85 18.96 7.81 22.14
CA PRO A 85 19.78 6.60 22.04
C PRO A 85 19.01 5.42 21.45
N GLY A 86 19.70 4.57 20.70
CA GLY A 86 19.16 3.40 19.98
C GLY A 86 18.45 3.73 18.66
N LEU A 87 18.36 5.01 18.28
CA LEU A 87 17.67 5.40 17.06
C LEU A 87 18.57 5.18 15.82
N LYS A 88 18.03 4.52 14.80
CA LYS A 88 18.67 4.35 13.48
C LYS A 88 18.18 5.42 12.51
N ILE A 89 19.11 6.13 11.87
CA ILE A 89 18.85 7.39 11.16
C ILE A 89 19.79 7.52 9.96
N PRO A 90 19.38 8.17 8.85
CA PRO A 90 20.32 8.57 7.81
C PRO A 90 21.37 9.55 8.36
N PHE A 91 22.64 9.15 8.29
CA PHE A 91 23.78 9.91 8.75
C PHE A 91 24.64 10.35 7.56
N ALA A 92 24.63 11.66 7.30
CA ALA A 92 25.48 12.27 6.28
C ALA A 92 26.89 12.50 6.84
N MET A 93 27.85 11.73 6.33
CA MET A 93 29.25 11.77 6.78
C MET A 93 29.98 13.02 6.26
N ILE A 94 31.14 13.32 6.82
CA ILE A 94 32.01 14.38 6.27
C ILE A 94 32.33 14.07 4.81
N GLY A 95 32.14 15.05 3.93
CA GLY A 95 32.33 14.91 2.49
C GLY A 95 31.07 14.52 1.73
N ALA A 96 30.00 14.10 2.41
CA ALA A 96 28.69 13.86 1.81
C ALA A 96 28.15 15.10 1.09
N GLU A 97 27.39 14.86 0.04
CA GLU A 97 26.75 15.91 -0.77
C GLU A 97 25.25 15.68 -0.73
N LEU A 98 24.51 16.64 -0.18
CA LEU A 98 23.05 16.62 -0.06
C LEU A 98 22.40 17.46 -1.17
N PRO A 99 21.08 17.29 -1.40
CA PRO A 99 20.38 18.05 -2.43
C PRO A 99 20.54 19.57 -2.24
N GLY A 100 20.71 20.29 -3.36
CA GLY A 100 20.94 21.74 -3.35
C GLY A 100 22.41 22.14 -3.16
N ASP A 101 23.35 21.32 -3.65
CA ASP A 101 24.80 21.56 -3.60
C ASP A 101 25.35 21.74 -2.17
N PHE A 102 24.74 21.06 -1.20
CA PHE A 102 25.10 21.20 0.21
C PHE A 102 26.12 20.13 0.63
N LYS A 103 27.39 20.53 0.76
CA LYS A 103 28.48 19.63 1.16
C LYS A 103 28.72 19.62 2.67
N ILE A 104 28.67 18.42 3.26
CA ILE A 104 28.94 18.21 4.68
C ILE A 104 30.42 18.39 4.98
N LYS A 105 30.73 19.25 5.94
CA LYS A 105 32.08 19.53 6.43
C LYS A 105 32.09 19.49 7.94
N LYS A 106 33.28 19.29 8.51
CA LYS A 106 33.48 19.45 9.96
C LYS A 106 33.14 20.89 10.35
N ALA A 107 32.23 21.04 11.30
CA ALA A 107 31.76 22.34 11.79
C ALA A 107 31.86 22.42 13.32
N LYS A 108 31.84 23.64 13.86
CA LYS A 108 31.64 23.89 15.29
C LYS A 108 30.31 24.60 15.48
N LEU A 109 29.38 23.95 16.18
CA LEU A 109 28.12 24.57 16.57
C LEU A 109 28.25 24.98 18.02
N ARG A 110 28.22 26.28 18.30
CA ARG A 110 28.32 26.84 19.66
C ARG A 110 29.49 26.26 20.47
N GLY A 111 30.66 26.12 19.85
CA GLY A 111 31.89 25.65 20.49
C GLY A 111 32.12 24.14 20.42
N VAL A 112 31.08 23.34 20.21
CA VAL A 112 31.18 21.86 20.12
C VAL A 112 31.35 21.41 18.67
N GLU A 113 32.28 20.49 18.44
CA GLU A 113 32.54 19.93 17.10
C GLU A 113 31.41 19.01 16.65
N SER A 114 31.00 19.13 15.39
CA SER A 114 30.07 18.24 14.70
C SER A 114 30.74 17.63 13.48
N ASN A 115 30.83 16.31 13.43
CA ASN A 115 31.52 15.52 12.41
C ASN A 115 30.55 14.85 11.44
N GLY A 116 29.53 15.59 11.02
CA GLY A 116 28.48 15.13 10.12
C GLY A 116 27.13 15.73 10.47
N MET A 117 26.07 15.15 9.91
CA MET A 117 24.70 15.60 10.12
C MET A 117 23.73 14.40 10.13
N LEU A 118 22.79 14.40 11.09
CA LEU A 118 21.66 13.47 11.10
C LEU A 118 20.54 14.06 10.24
N CYS A 119 20.03 13.32 9.27
CA CYS A 119 19.13 13.86 8.27
C CYS A 119 17.66 13.53 8.52
N SER A 120 16.81 14.49 8.18
CA SER A 120 15.36 14.35 7.98
C SER A 120 15.03 13.86 6.56
N ALA A 121 13.80 13.41 6.36
CA ALA A 121 13.32 13.02 5.04
C ALA A 121 13.28 14.22 4.07
N ALA A 122 12.98 15.42 4.58
CA ALA A 122 12.95 16.65 3.79
C ALA A 122 14.34 17.05 3.27
N GLU A 123 15.38 16.95 4.09
CA GLU A 123 16.76 17.24 3.68
C GLU A 123 17.25 16.28 2.59
N LEU A 124 16.82 15.02 2.63
CA LEU A 124 17.11 14.03 1.59
C LEU A 124 16.15 14.12 0.40
N GLN A 125 15.12 14.96 0.46
CA GLN A 125 14.00 15.00 -0.48
C GLN A 125 13.37 13.62 -0.71
N ALA A 126 13.36 12.76 0.31
CA ALA A 126 12.94 11.35 0.24
C ALA A 126 11.51 11.10 0.76
N GLY A 127 10.78 12.15 1.13
CA GLY A 127 9.41 12.07 1.62
C GLY A 127 8.93 13.40 2.22
N GLU A 128 7.67 13.43 2.64
CA GLU A 128 7.09 14.59 3.33
C GLU A 128 7.26 14.44 4.85
N GLY A 129 7.81 15.46 5.51
CA GLY A 129 7.95 15.49 6.96
C GLY A 129 8.99 16.51 7.43
N ASN A 130 8.55 17.51 8.21
CA ASN A 130 9.39 18.60 8.73
C ASN A 130 9.56 18.58 10.27
N ASP A 131 8.96 17.62 10.98
CA ASP A 131 8.91 17.66 12.45
C ASP A 131 10.10 16.96 13.15
N GLY A 132 11.05 16.37 12.40
CA GLY A 132 12.23 15.73 12.99
C GLY A 132 13.10 14.91 12.03
N LEU A 133 13.99 14.11 12.61
CA LEU A 133 14.86 13.17 11.88
C LEU A 133 14.07 12.02 11.27
N MET A 134 14.58 11.46 10.18
CA MET A 134 14.01 10.28 9.55
C MET A 134 14.36 9.04 10.38
N GLU A 135 13.38 8.52 11.13
CA GLU A 135 13.55 7.30 11.90
C GLU A 135 13.47 6.07 11.00
N LEU A 136 14.48 5.20 11.07
CA LEU A 136 14.54 3.94 10.34
C LEU A 136 14.10 2.78 11.23
N ALA A 137 13.83 1.62 10.62
CA ALA A 137 13.50 0.43 11.36
C ALA A 137 14.63 0.03 12.32
N ALA A 138 14.28 -0.54 13.47
CA ALA A 138 15.23 -0.89 14.52
C ALA A 138 16.25 -1.95 14.08
N ASP A 139 15.96 -2.71 13.02
CA ASP A 139 16.82 -3.72 12.41
C ASP A 139 17.64 -3.20 11.22
N ALA A 140 17.55 -1.90 10.87
CA ALA A 140 18.30 -1.33 9.75
C ALA A 140 19.83 -1.57 9.88
N PRO A 141 20.53 -2.01 8.83
CA PRO A 141 21.94 -2.38 8.93
C PRO A 141 22.82 -1.14 9.00
N VAL A 142 23.44 -0.92 10.17
CA VAL A 142 24.30 0.26 10.41
C VAL A 142 25.52 0.21 9.48
N GLY A 143 25.80 1.33 8.81
CA GLY A 143 26.89 1.50 7.84
C GLY A 143 26.51 1.24 6.38
N GLU A 144 25.33 0.67 6.11
CA GLU A 144 24.84 0.52 4.74
C GLU A 144 24.47 1.88 4.13
N ASP A 145 24.70 2.04 2.82
CA ASP A 145 24.26 3.23 2.08
C ASP A 145 22.73 3.35 2.14
N ILE A 146 22.24 4.53 2.53
CA ILE A 146 20.80 4.74 2.69
C ILE A 146 20.03 4.57 1.37
N ARG A 147 20.65 4.86 0.22
CA ARG A 147 20.04 4.70 -1.10
C ARG A 147 19.82 3.23 -1.44
N VAL A 148 20.71 2.36 -0.98
CA VAL A 148 20.59 0.91 -1.13
C VAL A 148 19.54 0.39 -0.16
N TYR A 149 19.66 0.71 1.14
CA TYR A 149 18.74 0.23 2.17
C TYR A 149 17.27 0.58 1.88
N LEU A 150 16.99 1.82 1.47
CA LEU A 150 15.65 2.30 1.16
C LEU A 150 15.28 2.18 -0.33
N ASN A 151 16.16 1.64 -1.17
CA ASN A 151 15.95 1.56 -2.62
C ASN A 151 15.54 2.91 -3.23
N LEU A 152 16.33 3.96 -2.98
CA LEU A 152 16.03 5.34 -3.38
C LEU A 152 16.38 5.67 -4.83
N ASP A 153 17.12 4.78 -5.50
CA ASP A 153 17.35 4.85 -6.95
C ASP A 153 16.13 4.34 -7.73
N ASP A 154 14.98 4.94 -7.43
CA ASP A 154 13.67 4.59 -7.94
C ASP A 154 12.93 5.87 -8.39
N ALA A 155 11.87 5.69 -9.16
CA ALA A 155 10.95 6.76 -9.52
C ALA A 155 9.50 6.29 -9.41
N SER A 156 8.65 7.21 -8.98
CA SER A 156 7.21 7.07 -9.09
C SER A 156 6.76 7.58 -10.45
N ILE A 157 6.13 6.73 -11.25
CA ILE A 157 5.62 7.03 -12.58
C ILE A 157 4.10 7.14 -12.48
N VAL A 158 3.53 8.23 -12.99
CA VAL A 158 2.09 8.44 -13.09
C VAL A 158 1.66 8.21 -14.53
N VAL A 159 0.78 7.23 -14.75
CA VAL A 159 0.11 6.98 -16.03
C VAL A 159 -1.34 7.45 -15.97
N ASP A 160 -1.76 8.21 -16.98
CA ASP A 160 -3.18 8.50 -17.20
C ASP A 160 -3.80 7.36 -18.01
N LEU A 161 -4.84 6.75 -17.45
CA LEU A 161 -5.45 5.54 -17.98
C LEU A 161 -6.82 5.83 -18.53
N THR A 162 -7.00 5.55 -19.81
CA THR A 162 -8.31 5.58 -20.45
C THR A 162 -9.21 4.48 -19.88
N PRO A 163 -10.56 4.67 -19.83
CA PRO A 163 -11.48 3.73 -19.18
C PRO A 163 -11.45 2.29 -19.72
N ASN A 164 -10.96 2.07 -20.94
CA ASN A 164 -10.83 0.74 -21.55
C ASN A 164 -9.64 -0.08 -21.02
N ARG A 165 -8.74 0.52 -20.23
CA ARG A 165 -7.54 -0.13 -19.70
C ARG A 165 -7.61 -0.37 -18.18
N GLY A 166 -8.76 -0.85 -17.69
CA GLY A 166 -8.93 -1.25 -16.29
C GLY A 166 -7.91 -2.31 -15.85
N ASP A 167 -7.47 -3.16 -16.79
CA ASP A 167 -6.40 -4.14 -16.60
C ASP A 167 -5.06 -3.52 -16.16
N CYS A 168 -4.78 -2.28 -16.55
CA CYS A 168 -3.55 -1.55 -16.20
C CYS A 168 -3.64 -0.76 -14.90
N LEU A 169 -4.72 -0.90 -14.11
CA LEU A 169 -4.85 -0.31 -12.77
C LEU A 169 -4.11 -1.11 -11.68
N SER A 170 -3.10 -1.89 -12.07
CA SER A 170 -2.23 -2.68 -11.20
C SER A 170 -0.83 -2.87 -11.77
N VAL A 171 0.13 -3.18 -10.89
CA VAL A 171 1.49 -3.53 -11.27
C VAL A 171 1.51 -4.77 -12.15
N ALA A 172 0.68 -5.79 -11.83
CA ALA A 172 0.55 -6.99 -12.65
C ALA A 172 0.05 -6.69 -14.08
N GLY A 173 -0.86 -5.72 -14.23
CA GLY A 173 -1.36 -5.24 -15.50
C GLY A 173 -0.30 -4.50 -16.31
N LEU A 174 0.34 -3.52 -15.69
CA LEU A 174 1.42 -2.74 -16.30
C LEU A 174 2.61 -3.63 -16.69
N ALA A 175 2.97 -4.60 -15.85
CA ALA A 175 4.04 -5.54 -16.15
C ALA A 175 3.72 -6.40 -17.37
N ARG A 176 2.46 -6.82 -17.53
CA ARG A 176 1.98 -7.55 -18.71
C ARG A 176 2.10 -6.71 -19.97
N GLU A 177 1.72 -5.43 -19.91
CA GLU A 177 1.83 -4.52 -21.05
C GLU A 177 3.30 -4.28 -21.43
N VAL A 178 4.16 -4.01 -20.46
CA VAL A 178 5.61 -3.82 -20.69
C VAL A 178 6.24 -5.09 -21.25
N GLY A 179 5.88 -6.25 -20.73
CA GLY A 179 6.33 -7.55 -21.25
C GLY A 179 5.96 -7.72 -22.72
N ALA A 180 4.73 -7.35 -23.11
CA ALA A 180 4.30 -7.37 -24.50
C ALA A 180 5.03 -6.33 -25.38
N LEU A 181 5.21 -5.10 -24.90
CA LEU A 181 5.86 -4.01 -25.64
C LEU A 181 7.34 -4.26 -25.94
N TYR A 182 8.02 -5.00 -25.06
CA TYR A 182 9.46 -5.30 -25.13
C TYR A 182 9.79 -6.76 -25.41
N ALA A 183 8.78 -7.62 -25.62
CA ALA A 183 8.95 -9.07 -25.76
C ALA A 183 9.82 -9.65 -24.63
N THR A 184 9.53 -9.26 -23.39
CA THR A 184 10.26 -9.68 -22.19
C THR A 184 9.33 -10.50 -21.29
N ASP A 185 9.83 -11.60 -20.76
CA ASP A 185 9.05 -12.46 -19.86
C ASP A 185 8.68 -11.72 -18.57
N VAL A 186 7.44 -11.94 -18.13
CA VAL A 186 6.91 -11.39 -16.87
C VAL A 186 7.04 -12.44 -15.77
N THR A 187 7.75 -12.08 -14.71
CA THR A 187 7.92 -12.89 -13.51
C THR A 187 6.84 -12.52 -12.50
N ARG A 188 5.82 -13.37 -12.37
CA ARG A 188 4.81 -13.22 -11.33
C ARG A 188 5.35 -13.67 -9.96
N PRO A 189 4.98 -13.00 -8.85
CA PRO A 189 5.25 -13.53 -7.52
C PRO A 189 4.52 -14.86 -7.34
N GLN A 190 5.13 -15.80 -6.63
CA GLN A 190 4.46 -17.04 -6.26
C GLN A 190 3.48 -16.76 -5.12
N ILE A 191 2.21 -17.06 -5.37
CA ILE A 191 1.13 -16.88 -4.40
C ILE A 191 0.68 -18.29 -3.99
N ALA A 192 1.18 -18.75 -2.85
CA ALA A 192 0.81 -20.06 -2.32
C ALA A 192 -0.58 -19.99 -1.66
N ALA A 193 -1.36 -21.06 -1.80
CA ALA A 193 -2.59 -21.23 -1.04
C ALA A 193 -2.25 -21.35 0.45
N VAL A 194 -2.97 -20.61 1.28
CA VAL A 194 -2.81 -20.65 2.73
C VAL A 194 -3.72 -21.73 3.29
N SER A 195 -3.17 -22.70 4.00
CA SER A 195 -3.96 -23.75 4.66
C SER A 195 -4.84 -23.18 5.76
N ALA A 196 -6.08 -23.67 5.86
CA ALA A 196 -6.93 -23.40 7.01
C ALA A 196 -6.42 -24.16 8.24
N VAL A 197 -6.38 -23.49 9.39
CA VAL A 197 -5.95 -24.08 10.68
C VAL A 197 -7.09 -24.15 11.70
N HIS A 198 -8.25 -23.60 11.37
CA HIS A 198 -9.51 -23.76 12.08
C HIS A 198 -10.67 -23.82 11.07
N ASP A 199 -11.84 -24.31 11.49
CA ASP A 199 -12.98 -24.53 10.59
C ASP A 199 -14.01 -23.39 10.58
N GLU A 200 -13.76 -22.31 11.33
CA GLU A 200 -14.71 -21.20 11.39
C GLU A 200 -14.93 -20.51 10.05
N VAL A 201 -16.21 -20.33 9.72
CA VAL A 201 -16.70 -19.56 8.58
C VAL A 201 -17.76 -18.57 9.03
N ARG A 202 -18.01 -17.55 8.20
CA ARG A 202 -19.25 -16.78 8.24
C ARG A 202 -20.08 -17.14 7.01
N PRO A 203 -21.37 -17.48 7.17
CA PRO A 203 -22.21 -17.78 6.03
C PRO A 203 -22.31 -16.56 5.14
N VAL A 204 -22.19 -16.77 3.82
CA VAL A 204 -22.29 -15.74 2.80
C VAL A 204 -23.50 -16.06 1.92
N GLU A 205 -24.42 -15.11 1.82
CA GLU A 205 -25.56 -15.16 0.90
C GLU A 205 -25.41 -14.07 -0.16
N VAL A 206 -25.37 -14.46 -1.44
CA VAL A 206 -25.40 -13.50 -2.54
C VAL A 206 -26.81 -13.46 -3.12
N LEU A 207 -27.56 -12.42 -2.74
CA LEU A 207 -28.96 -12.22 -3.13
C LEU A 207 -29.11 -11.43 -4.43
N ALA A 208 -28.04 -10.75 -4.86
CA ALA A 208 -27.96 -10.04 -6.13
C ALA A 208 -26.85 -10.62 -7.04
N PRO A 209 -26.95 -11.88 -7.49
CA PRO A 209 -25.87 -12.57 -8.21
C PRO A 209 -25.50 -11.94 -9.55
N ALA A 210 -26.40 -11.18 -10.18
CA ALA A 210 -26.07 -10.41 -11.38
C ALA A 210 -25.11 -9.24 -11.10
N ALA A 211 -25.23 -8.62 -9.92
CA ALA A 211 -24.40 -7.49 -9.51
C ALA A 211 -23.12 -7.94 -8.78
N CYS A 212 -23.14 -9.12 -8.14
CA CYS A 212 -21.97 -9.76 -7.55
C CYS A 212 -21.91 -11.23 -7.98
N PRO A 213 -21.37 -11.54 -9.16
CA PRO A 213 -21.29 -12.93 -9.63
C PRO A 213 -20.34 -13.80 -8.82
N ARG A 214 -19.39 -13.21 -8.08
CA ARG A 214 -18.46 -13.96 -7.22
C ARG A 214 -18.14 -13.16 -5.96
N TYR A 215 -18.28 -13.80 -4.81
CA TYR A 215 -17.90 -13.25 -3.51
C TYR A 215 -17.12 -14.28 -2.71
N LEU A 216 -15.95 -13.89 -2.21
CA LEU A 216 -15.14 -14.69 -1.31
C LEU A 216 -15.05 -14.01 0.05
N GLY A 217 -15.19 -14.82 1.09
CA GLY A 217 -15.03 -14.45 2.48
C GLY A 217 -14.04 -15.35 3.19
N ARG A 218 -13.19 -14.79 4.06
CA ARG A 218 -12.29 -15.59 4.89
C ARG A 218 -12.21 -15.03 6.30
N VAL A 219 -12.42 -15.90 7.30
CA VAL A 219 -12.19 -15.56 8.70
C VAL A 219 -10.71 -15.72 9.02
N ILE A 220 -10.10 -14.73 9.67
CA ILE A 220 -8.75 -14.80 10.21
C ILE A 220 -8.80 -14.39 11.67
N ARG A 221 -8.43 -15.31 12.56
CA ARG A 221 -8.48 -15.14 14.03
C ARG A 221 -7.15 -14.64 14.59
N ASN A 222 -7.21 -14.00 15.75
CA ASN A 222 -6.07 -13.64 16.60
C ASN A 222 -4.97 -12.81 15.89
N VAL A 223 -5.38 -11.86 15.06
CA VAL A 223 -4.45 -10.92 14.41
C VAL A 223 -3.96 -9.87 15.42
N ASP A 224 -2.69 -9.50 15.33
CA ASP A 224 -2.11 -8.39 16.11
C ASP A 224 -1.93 -7.16 15.21
N LEU A 225 -2.98 -6.32 15.15
CA LEU A 225 -2.97 -5.07 14.39
C LEU A 225 -2.13 -3.97 15.03
N SER A 226 -1.54 -4.20 16.21
CA SER A 226 -0.57 -3.25 16.79
C SER A 226 0.82 -3.36 16.13
N ARG A 227 1.07 -4.44 15.38
CA ARG A 227 2.32 -4.63 14.65
C ARG A 227 2.39 -3.65 13.46
N PRO A 228 3.51 -2.93 13.29
CA PRO A 228 3.64 -1.96 12.22
C PRO A 228 3.75 -2.67 10.86
N THR A 229 3.20 -2.03 9.82
CA THR A 229 3.43 -2.44 8.43
C THR A 229 4.93 -2.40 8.11
N PRO A 230 5.51 -3.44 7.50
CA PRO A 230 6.92 -3.46 7.14
C PRO A 230 7.29 -2.34 6.18
N LEU A 231 8.49 -1.79 6.34
CA LEU A 231 8.97 -0.63 5.60
C LEU A 231 8.90 -0.79 4.07
N TRP A 232 9.19 -1.99 3.56
CA TRP A 232 9.14 -2.28 2.13
C TRP A 232 7.73 -2.12 1.54
N MET A 233 6.68 -2.43 2.32
CA MET A 233 5.29 -2.30 1.91
C MET A 233 4.86 -0.83 2.03
N VAL A 234 5.21 -0.17 3.14
CA VAL A 234 4.96 1.26 3.34
C VAL A 234 5.55 2.09 2.21
N GLU A 235 6.79 1.82 1.79
CA GLU A 235 7.43 2.54 0.69
C GLU A 235 6.76 2.30 -0.65
N ARG A 236 6.29 1.07 -0.95
CA ARG A 236 5.54 0.78 -2.17
C ARG A 236 4.19 1.49 -2.21
N LEU A 237 3.47 1.51 -1.09
CA LEU A 237 2.23 2.27 -0.93
C LEU A 237 2.48 3.77 -1.14
N ARG A 238 3.47 4.33 -0.44
CA ARG A 238 3.83 5.75 -0.52
C ARG A 238 4.19 6.17 -1.95
N ARG A 239 5.00 5.37 -2.65
CA ARG A 239 5.39 5.61 -4.06
C ARG A 239 4.24 5.46 -5.05
N SER A 240 3.09 4.98 -4.58
CA SER A 240 1.84 4.85 -5.34
C SER A 240 0.76 5.85 -4.86
N ASP A 241 1.15 6.87 -4.08
CA ASP A 241 0.26 7.87 -3.45
C ASP A 241 -0.78 7.29 -2.47
N VAL A 242 -0.48 6.12 -1.89
CA VAL A 242 -1.29 5.54 -0.81
C VAL A 242 -0.58 5.74 0.51
N ARG A 243 -1.25 6.41 1.44
CA ARG A 243 -0.76 6.59 2.81
C ARG A 243 -0.95 5.29 3.59
N SER A 244 0.09 4.89 4.33
CA SER A 244 0.01 3.79 5.31
C SER A 244 -0.84 4.22 6.52
N ILE A 245 -1.76 3.35 6.94
CA ILE A 245 -2.71 3.61 8.03
C ILE A 245 -2.54 2.57 9.14
N ASP A 246 -2.83 1.31 8.82
CA ASP A 246 -2.68 0.15 9.69
C ASP A 246 -2.42 -1.09 8.84
N ALA A 247 -1.92 -2.17 9.45
CA ALA A 247 -1.50 -3.34 8.72
C ALA A 247 -2.62 -3.97 7.86
N ALA A 248 -3.86 -4.02 8.34
CA ALA A 248 -4.95 -4.64 7.58
C ALA A 248 -5.31 -3.81 6.34
N VAL A 249 -5.49 -2.50 6.51
CA VAL A 249 -5.77 -1.58 5.40
C VAL A 249 -4.60 -1.54 4.42
N ASP A 250 -3.37 -1.47 4.91
CA ASP A 250 -2.15 -1.42 4.09
C ASP A 250 -2.01 -2.67 3.21
N ILE A 251 -2.29 -3.86 3.75
CA ILE A 251 -2.24 -5.10 2.99
C ILE A 251 -3.31 -5.13 1.91
N THR A 252 -4.55 -4.73 2.22
CA THR A 252 -5.62 -4.70 1.20
C THR A 252 -5.30 -3.71 0.07
N ASN A 253 -4.78 -2.53 0.41
CA ASN A 253 -4.30 -1.55 -0.56
C ASN A 253 -3.09 -2.06 -1.37
N TYR A 254 -2.17 -2.75 -0.71
CA TYR A 254 -1.00 -3.32 -1.36
C TYR A 254 -1.41 -4.35 -2.42
N VAL A 255 -2.30 -5.29 -2.08
CA VAL A 255 -2.77 -6.31 -3.03
C VAL A 255 -3.61 -5.69 -4.16
N MET A 256 -4.37 -4.64 -3.87
CA MET A 256 -5.07 -3.86 -4.89
C MET A 256 -4.12 -3.21 -5.88
N LEU A 257 -3.01 -2.61 -5.42
CA LEU A 257 -2.00 -2.05 -6.30
C LEU A 257 -1.20 -3.13 -7.04
N GLU A 258 -0.88 -4.23 -6.37
CA GLU A 258 -0.08 -5.33 -6.91
C GLU A 258 -0.83 -6.07 -8.03
N LEU A 259 -2.06 -6.50 -7.76
CA LEU A 259 -2.83 -7.39 -8.63
C LEU A 259 -3.99 -6.69 -9.34
N GLY A 260 -4.54 -5.61 -8.76
CA GLY A 260 -5.69 -4.89 -9.30
C GLY A 260 -7.02 -5.25 -8.64
N GLN A 261 -7.01 -6.14 -7.65
CA GLN A 261 -8.19 -6.57 -6.90
C GLN A 261 -8.38 -5.69 -5.67
N PRO A 262 -9.43 -4.86 -5.57
CA PRO A 262 -9.79 -4.25 -4.30
C PRO A 262 -10.27 -5.32 -3.32
N LEU A 263 -9.80 -5.23 -2.07
CA LEU A 263 -10.25 -6.07 -0.94
C LEU A 263 -10.77 -5.17 0.18
N HIS A 264 -11.50 -5.78 1.11
CA HIS A 264 -11.92 -5.10 2.33
C HIS A 264 -11.80 -6.02 3.54
N ALA A 265 -11.53 -5.46 4.72
CA ALA A 265 -11.47 -6.20 5.97
C ALA A 265 -12.53 -5.64 6.93
N PHE A 266 -13.44 -6.51 7.37
CA PHE A 266 -14.43 -6.19 8.39
C PHE A 266 -13.96 -6.70 9.75
N ASP A 267 -14.32 -6.01 10.83
CA ASP A 267 -14.23 -6.57 12.17
C ASP A 267 -15.24 -7.73 12.29
N LEU A 268 -14.74 -8.93 12.57
CA LEU A 268 -15.57 -10.12 12.66
C LEU A 268 -16.62 -10.03 13.77
N ALA A 269 -16.34 -9.28 14.84
CA ALA A 269 -17.25 -9.10 15.97
C ALA A 269 -18.46 -8.22 15.60
N GLU A 270 -18.31 -7.35 14.61
CA GLU A 270 -19.35 -6.42 14.16
C GLU A 270 -20.31 -7.02 13.13
N ILE A 271 -20.05 -8.26 12.67
CA ILE A 271 -20.89 -8.99 11.72
C ILE A 271 -21.94 -9.82 12.47
N ASN A 272 -23.22 -9.45 12.33
CA ASN A 272 -24.32 -10.16 12.96
C ASN A 272 -24.85 -11.30 12.08
N GLY A 273 -24.58 -12.53 12.51
CA GLY A 273 -25.00 -13.77 11.86
C GLY A 273 -24.13 -14.17 10.67
N GLY A 274 -24.01 -13.32 9.67
CA GLY A 274 -23.31 -13.63 8.40
C GLY A 274 -23.42 -12.49 7.41
N ILE A 275 -22.88 -12.69 6.20
CA ILE A 275 -22.84 -11.68 5.14
C ILE A 275 -23.97 -11.91 4.15
N ARG A 276 -24.64 -10.82 3.75
CA ARG A 276 -25.67 -10.78 2.72
C ARG A 276 -25.32 -9.71 1.70
N VAL A 277 -24.96 -10.12 0.49
CA VAL A 277 -24.70 -9.24 -0.64
C VAL A 277 -26.00 -8.99 -1.37
N ARG A 278 -26.57 -7.80 -1.22
CA ARG A 278 -27.92 -7.46 -1.70
C ARG A 278 -28.00 -6.03 -2.22
N MET A 279 -29.09 -5.72 -2.91
CA MET A 279 -29.43 -4.32 -3.16
C MET A 279 -29.89 -3.65 -1.86
N ALA A 280 -29.60 -2.36 -1.73
CA ALA A 280 -30.04 -1.54 -0.61
C ALA A 280 -31.56 -1.41 -0.60
N GLU A 281 -32.13 -1.14 0.58
CA GLU A 281 -33.50 -0.63 0.67
C GLU A 281 -33.52 0.88 0.33
N GLU A 282 -34.60 1.37 -0.26
CA GLU A 282 -34.71 2.79 -0.60
C GLU A 282 -34.67 3.64 0.68
N GLY A 283 -33.70 4.56 0.76
CA GLY A 283 -33.48 5.40 1.92
C GLY A 283 -32.74 4.73 3.08
N GLU A 284 -32.21 3.50 2.89
CA GLU A 284 -31.40 2.81 3.89
C GLU A 284 -30.21 3.68 4.30
N LYS A 285 -29.97 3.83 5.61
CA LYS A 285 -28.94 4.71 6.16
C LYS A 285 -27.65 3.96 6.39
N LEU A 286 -26.53 4.57 6.02
CA LEU A 286 -25.19 4.06 6.29
C LEU A 286 -24.24 5.21 6.62
N VAL A 287 -23.47 5.08 7.70
CA VAL A 287 -22.36 5.98 8.02
C VAL A 287 -21.08 5.38 7.46
N LEU A 288 -20.39 6.11 6.61
CA LEU A 288 -19.18 5.68 5.92
C LEU A 288 -17.93 5.93 6.77
N LEU A 289 -16.80 5.33 6.39
CA LEU A 289 -15.51 5.47 7.08
C LEU A 289 -14.99 6.91 7.20
N ASP A 290 -15.45 7.84 6.36
CA ASP A 290 -15.14 9.27 6.44
C ASP A 290 -16.07 10.05 7.39
N GLY A 291 -17.01 9.36 8.05
CA GLY A 291 -18.02 9.93 8.94
C GLY A 291 -19.25 10.50 8.23
N GLN A 292 -19.32 10.45 6.89
CA GLN A 292 -20.48 10.90 6.14
C GLN A 292 -21.64 9.91 6.28
N GLU A 293 -22.80 10.38 6.74
CA GLU A 293 -24.04 9.61 6.63
C GLU A 293 -24.64 9.77 5.22
N VAL A 294 -24.91 8.65 4.56
CA VAL A 294 -25.57 8.61 3.25
C VAL A 294 -26.93 7.91 3.34
N SER A 295 -27.85 8.31 2.46
CA SER A 295 -29.13 7.62 2.26
C SER A 295 -29.06 6.86 0.95
N LEU A 296 -29.05 5.54 1.06
CA LEU A 296 -28.81 4.63 -0.04
C LEU A 296 -30.04 4.52 -0.93
N ARG A 297 -29.78 4.39 -2.23
CA ARG A 297 -30.80 4.15 -3.26
C ARG A 297 -31.00 2.66 -3.46
N ALA A 298 -32.21 2.23 -3.82
CA ALA A 298 -32.54 0.82 -4.04
C ALA A 298 -31.75 0.14 -5.16
N ASP A 299 -31.09 0.91 -6.03
CA ASP A 299 -30.21 0.41 -7.10
C ASP A 299 -28.73 0.32 -6.66
N THR A 300 -28.42 0.48 -5.38
CA THR A 300 -27.06 0.41 -4.84
C THR A 300 -26.79 -0.97 -4.24
N LEU A 301 -25.72 -1.63 -4.71
CA LEU A 301 -25.27 -2.88 -4.12
C LEU A 301 -24.59 -2.60 -2.77
N VAL A 302 -24.97 -3.35 -1.74
CA VAL A 302 -24.41 -3.26 -0.39
C VAL A 302 -23.91 -4.61 0.08
N ILE A 303 -22.88 -4.54 0.93
CA ILE A 303 -22.48 -5.64 1.78
C ILE A 303 -23.19 -5.42 3.11
N ALA A 304 -24.08 -6.32 3.49
CA ALA A 304 -24.87 -6.23 4.72
C ALA A 304 -24.63 -7.46 5.59
N ASP A 305 -25.01 -7.36 6.86
CA ASP A 305 -25.25 -8.54 7.69
C ASP A 305 -26.77 -8.86 7.77
N HIS A 306 -27.18 -9.66 8.75
CA HIS A 306 -28.60 -9.98 8.94
C HIS A 306 -29.42 -8.84 9.58
N GLN A 307 -28.78 -7.75 9.98
CA GLN A 307 -29.41 -6.62 10.69
C GLN A 307 -29.29 -5.29 9.94
N ARG A 308 -28.15 -5.00 9.30
CA ARG A 308 -27.83 -3.69 8.71
C ARG A 308 -26.88 -3.78 7.52
N ALA A 309 -26.85 -2.74 6.69
CA ALA A 309 -25.74 -2.52 5.75
C ALA A 309 -24.43 -2.26 6.52
N LEU A 310 -23.35 -2.83 6.02
CA LEU A 310 -21.98 -2.66 6.53
C LEU A 310 -21.14 -1.79 5.59
N ALA A 311 -21.33 -1.90 4.27
CA ALA A 311 -20.55 -1.16 3.28
C ALA A 311 -21.33 -0.96 1.98
N ILE A 312 -20.91 0.06 1.20
CA ILE A 312 -21.29 0.18 -0.21
C ILE A 312 -20.34 -0.71 -1.01
N ALA A 313 -20.88 -1.74 -1.66
CA ALA A 313 -20.09 -2.76 -2.33
C ALA A 313 -19.19 -2.16 -3.41
N GLY A 314 -17.90 -2.46 -3.35
CA GLY A 314 -16.90 -1.95 -4.30
C GLY A 314 -16.67 -0.44 -4.26
N VAL A 315 -17.16 0.27 -3.23
CA VAL A 315 -16.98 1.72 -3.10
C VAL A 315 -16.29 2.09 -1.79
N MET A 316 -16.96 1.91 -0.65
CA MET A 316 -16.45 2.34 0.65
C MET A 316 -17.07 1.53 1.80
N GLY A 317 -16.26 1.22 2.80
CA GLY A 317 -16.70 0.58 4.05
C GLY A 317 -17.51 1.52 4.94
N GLY A 318 -18.30 0.94 5.83
CA GLY A 318 -18.99 1.67 6.90
C GLY A 318 -18.11 1.87 8.13
N GLU A 319 -18.38 2.94 8.88
CA GLU A 319 -17.62 3.32 10.06
C GLU A 319 -17.62 2.22 11.14
N HIS A 320 -18.76 1.60 11.39
CA HIS A 320 -18.95 0.66 12.50
C HIS A 320 -18.59 -0.79 12.18
N SER A 321 -18.22 -1.09 10.94
CA SER A 321 -17.90 -2.47 10.54
C SER A 321 -16.42 -2.65 10.17
N GLY A 322 -15.68 -1.55 10.02
CA GLY A 322 -14.26 -1.57 9.70
C GLY A 322 -13.40 -2.03 10.86
N VAL A 323 -12.17 -2.41 10.54
CA VAL A 323 -11.16 -2.75 11.54
C VAL A 323 -10.78 -1.53 12.38
N THR A 324 -10.50 -1.76 13.67
CA THR A 324 -10.03 -0.76 14.63
C THR A 324 -8.78 -1.28 15.33
N ALA A 325 -8.13 -0.42 16.12
CA ALA A 325 -7.00 -0.84 16.96
C ALA A 325 -7.34 -1.96 17.98
N GLY A 326 -8.63 -2.15 18.30
CA GLY A 326 -9.10 -3.20 19.20
C GLY A 326 -9.45 -4.52 18.50
N THR A 327 -9.55 -4.53 17.17
CA THR A 327 -9.96 -5.70 16.38
C THR A 327 -8.93 -6.80 16.50
N ARG A 328 -9.40 -8.02 16.81
CA ARG A 328 -8.56 -9.22 16.91
C ARG A 328 -8.86 -10.27 15.87
N ASP A 329 -10.04 -10.21 15.27
CA ASP A 329 -10.52 -11.20 14.34
C ASP A 329 -11.14 -10.45 13.17
N ILE A 330 -10.77 -10.83 11.96
CA ILE A 330 -11.21 -10.14 10.75
C ILE A 330 -11.96 -11.08 9.83
N PHE A 331 -12.90 -10.52 9.09
CA PHE A 331 -13.49 -11.14 7.92
C PHE A 331 -12.99 -10.42 6.67
N LEU A 332 -12.13 -11.08 5.91
CA LEU A 332 -11.56 -10.57 4.68
C LEU A 332 -12.51 -10.83 3.51
N GLU A 333 -12.79 -9.79 2.74
CA GLU A 333 -13.59 -9.78 1.52
C GLU A 333 -12.70 -9.69 0.27
N SER A 334 -12.99 -10.53 -0.72
CA SER A 334 -12.50 -10.40 -2.09
C SER A 334 -13.61 -10.77 -3.06
N ALA A 335 -14.01 -9.87 -3.94
CA ALA A 335 -15.21 -10.07 -4.76
C ALA A 335 -15.01 -9.60 -6.21
N PHE A 336 -15.86 -10.12 -7.08
CA PHE A 336 -16.06 -9.57 -8.41
C PHE A 336 -17.47 -8.97 -8.46
N PHE A 337 -17.53 -7.65 -8.60
CA PHE A 337 -18.75 -6.92 -8.84
C PHE A 337 -18.89 -6.62 -10.33
N ASP A 338 -20.11 -6.73 -10.85
CA ASP A 338 -20.40 -6.36 -12.22
C ASP A 338 -20.11 -4.86 -12.46
N THR A 339 -19.36 -4.58 -13.52
CA THR A 339 -18.87 -3.25 -13.86
C THR A 339 -20.00 -2.23 -13.98
N ILE A 340 -21.12 -2.61 -14.63
CA ILE A 340 -22.26 -1.72 -14.85
C ILE A 340 -23.00 -1.45 -13.55
N SER A 341 -23.11 -2.46 -12.68
CA SER A 341 -23.75 -2.35 -11.38
C SER A 341 -23.05 -1.37 -10.45
N VAL A 342 -21.71 -1.26 -10.52
CA VAL A 342 -20.90 -0.32 -9.71
C VAL A 342 -20.72 1.04 -10.38
N ALA A 343 -20.77 1.11 -11.72
CA ALA A 343 -20.52 2.33 -12.47
C ALA A 343 -21.39 3.51 -12.02
N GLY A 344 -20.74 4.64 -11.73
CA GLY A 344 -21.41 5.87 -11.32
C GLY A 344 -22.00 5.88 -9.89
N LYS A 345 -22.00 4.75 -9.16
CA LYS A 345 -22.55 4.68 -7.80
C LYS A 345 -21.77 5.55 -6.82
N ALA A 346 -20.44 5.46 -6.81
CA ALA A 346 -19.59 6.30 -5.98
C ALA A 346 -19.85 7.79 -6.20
N ARG A 347 -19.85 8.22 -7.48
CA ARG A 347 -20.13 9.62 -7.86
C ARG A 347 -21.51 10.11 -7.42
N SER A 348 -22.52 9.24 -7.42
CA SER A 348 -23.86 9.61 -6.95
C SER A 348 -23.92 9.93 -5.45
N TYR A 349 -22.93 9.47 -4.67
CA TYR A 349 -22.76 9.79 -3.25
C TYR A 349 -21.67 10.85 -3.00
N GLY A 350 -21.09 11.43 -4.06
CA GLY A 350 -19.98 12.38 -3.94
C GLY A 350 -18.62 11.74 -3.65
N LEU A 351 -18.49 10.43 -3.85
CA LEU A 351 -17.29 9.66 -3.53
C LEU A 351 -16.45 9.36 -4.78
N HIS A 352 -15.14 9.25 -4.57
CA HIS A 352 -14.22 8.70 -5.56
C HIS A 352 -13.13 7.90 -4.83
N THR A 353 -13.24 6.57 -4.83
CA THR A 353 -12.31 5.67 -4.15
C THR A 353 -11.53 4.82 -5.15
N ASP A 354 -10.35 4.36 -4.76
CA ASP A 354 -9.54 3.43 -5.56
C ASP A 354 -10.29 2.15 -5.94
N ALA A 355 -11.11 1.63 -5.02
CA ALA A 355 -11.97 0.47 -5.27
C ALA A 355 -13.01 0.78 -6.35
N SER A 356 -13.75 1.88 -6.19
CA SER A 356 -14.78 2.27 -7.15
C SER A 356 -14.21 2.55 -8.54
N HIS A 357 -13.04 3.19 -8.60
CA HIS A 357 -12.35 3.51 -9.85
C HIS A 357 -11.96 2.25 -10.64
N ARG A 358 -11.56 1.18 -9.94
CA ARG A 358 -11.21 -0.12 -10.53
C ARG A 358 -12.45 -0.92 -10.92
N TYR A 359 -13.41 -1.08 -10.02
CA TYR A 359 -14.62 -1.84 -10.32
C TYR A 359 -15.44 -1.22 -11.45
N GLU A 360 -15.55 0.12 -11.55
CA GLU A 360 -16.27 0.77 -12.65
C GLU A 360 -15.56 0.65 -14.03
N ARG A 361 -14.28 0.26 -14.04
CA ARG A 361 -13.47 0.01 -15.26
C ARG A 361 -13.24 -1.48 -15.53
N GLY A 362 -13.72 -2.34 -14.64
CA GLY A 362 -13.59 -3.80 -14.71
C GLY A 362 -12.35 -4.31 -13.97
N VAL A 363 -12.60 -5.22 -13.03
CA VAL A 363 -11.59 -6.05 -12.36
C VAL A 363 -11.65 -7.45 -12.98
N ASP A 364 -10.52 -8.15 -13.05
CA ASP A 364 -10.46 -9.52 -13.58
C ASP A 364 -11.33 -10.47 -12.71
N TRP A 365 -12.36 -11.04 -13.33
CA TRP A 365 -13.34 -11.90 -12.67
C TRP A 365 -12.77 -13.22 -12.13
N GLN A 366 -11.55 -13.59 -12.53
CA GLN A 366 -10.85 -14.78 -12.03
C GLN A 366 -9.95 -14.50 -10.83
N LEU A 367 -9.65 -13.22 -10.54
CA LEU A 367 -8.56 -12.82 -9.65
C LEU A 367 -8.89 -12.92 -8.16
N ALA A 368 -10.18 -12.87 -7.79
CA ALA A 368 -10.62 -12.73 -6.41
C ALA A 368 -10.00 -13.78 -5.46
N ARG A 369 -9.85 -15.03 -5.92
CA ARG A 369 -9.25 -16.12 -5.13
C ARG A 369 -7.75 -15.97 -4.94
N GLU A 370 -7.01 -15.68 -6.01
CA GLU A 370 -5.55 -15.45 -5.95
C GLU A 370 -5.23 -14.26 -5.03
N ALA A 371 -6.00 -13.17 -5.15
CA ALA A 371 -5.85 -11.99 -4.30
C ALA A 371 -6.20 -12.25 -2.82
N MET A 372 -7.23 -13.06 -2.54
CA MET A 372 -7.57 -13.47 -1.17
C MET A 372 -6.41 -14.25 -0.52
N GLU A 373 -5.80 -15.19 -1.25
CA GLU A 373 -4.65 -15.95 -0.76
C GLU A 373 -3.43 -15.04 -0.54
N ARG A 374 -3.17 -14.11 -1.47
CA ARG A 374 -2.08 -13.12 -1.35
C ARG A 374 -2.25 -12.26 -0.11
N ALA A 375 -3.44 -11.70 0.09
CA ALA A 375 -3.75 -10.87 1.26
C ALA A 375 -3.68 -11.69 2.55
N THR A 376 -4.21 -12.93 2.56
CA THR A 376 -4.12 -13.81 3.74
C THR A 376 -2.66 -14.08 4.11
N GLY A 377 -1.82 -14.46 3.14
CA GLY A 377 -0.41 -14.78 3.38
C GLY A 377 0.36 -13.60 3.98
N LEU A 378 0.20 -12.40 3.39
CA LEU A 378 0.82 -11.17 3.89
C LEU A 378 0.32 -10.82 5.30
N LEU A 379 -0.97 -11.02 5.57
CA LEU A 379 -1.56 -10.72 6.87
C LEU A 379 -1.04 -11.64 7.96
N LEU A 380 -0.92 -12.94 7.69
CA LEU A 380 -0.31 -13.88 8.62
C LEU A 380 1.17 -13.60 8.88
N GLU A 381 1.93 -13.23 7.84
CA GLU A 381 3.34 -12.87 7.96
C GLU A 381 3.53 -11.62 8.85
N ILE A 382 2.72 -10.58 8.61
CA ILE A 382 2.89 -9.27 9.23
C ILE A 382 2.23 -9.18 10.61
N THR A 383 1.03 -9.71 10.75
CA THR A 383 0.21 -9.55 11.97
C THR A 383 0.11 -10.82 12.79
N GLY A 384 0.53 -11.97 12.25
CA GLY A 384 0.25 -13.28 12.84
C GLY A 384 -1.20 -13.70 12.60
N GLY A 385 -1.73 -14.52 13.51
CA GLY A 385 -3.10 -15.02 13.44
C GLY A 385 -3.23 -16.37 12.76
N GLU A 386 -4.48 -16.78 12.58
CA GLU A 386 -4.89 -18.12 12.18
C GLU A 386 -5.98 -18.01 11.12
N ALA A 387 -5.74 -18.56 9.93
CA ALA A 387 -6.70 -18.47 8.83
C ALA A 387 -7.69 -19.65 8.85
N GLY A 388 -8.97 -19.34 8.62
CA GLY A 388 -10.01 -20.32 8.31
C GLY A 388 -10.08 -20.69 6.83
N PRO A 389 -11.04 -21.54 6.44
CA PRO A 389 -11.29 -21.84 5.04
C PRO A 389 -11.90 -20.63 4.30
N ILE A 390 -11.62 -20.54 3.00
CA ILE A 390 -12.28 -19.56 2.13
C ILE A 390 -13.70 -20.02 1.83
N THR A 391 -14.68 -19.22 2.19
CA THR A 391 -16.06 -19.34 1.72
C THR A 391 -16.17 -18.66 0.37
N GLU A 392 -16.57 -19.38 -0.67
CA GLU A 392 -16.76 -18.83 -2.02
C GLU A 392 -18.19 -19.08 -2.49
N VAL A 393 -18.86 -18.01 -2.90
CA VAL A 393 -20.17 -18.06 -3.56
C VAL A 393 -19.99 -17.56 -4.99
N VAL A 394 -20.35 -18.40 -5.96
CA VAL A 394 -20.21 -18.10 -7.40
C VAL A 394 -21.53 -18.34 -8.12
N SER A 395 -21.89 -17.42 -9.01
CA SER A 395 -22.95 -17.59 -10.00
C SER A 395 -22.35 -17.75 -11.38
N GLU A 396 -22.13 -19.00 -11.81
CA GLU A 396 -21.57 -19.34 -13.13
C GLU A 396 -22.37 -18.73 -14.29
N GLN A 397 -23.69 -18.58 -14.11
CA GLN A 397 -24.57 -17.96 -15.10
C GLN A 397 -24.27 -16.47 -15.33
N HIS A 398 -23.83 -15.74 -14.30
CA HIS A 398 -23.60 -14.30 -14.34
C HIS A 398 -22.13 -13.92 -14.49
N LEU A 399 -21.22 -14.91 -14.49
CA LEU A 399 -19.81 -14.66 -14.78
C LEU A 399 -19.62 -14.31 -16.27
N PRO A 400 -18.65 -13.44 -16.60
CA PRO A 400 -18.26 -13.18 -17.98
C PRO A 400 -17.79 -14.47 -18.67
N SER A 401 -18.06 -14.58 -19.98
CA SER A 401 -17.52 -15.66 -20.81
C SER A 401 -16.27 -15.21 -21.56
N ILE A 402 -15.31 -16.12 -21.70
CA ILE A 402 -14.10 -15.85 -22.50
C ILE A 402 -14.47 -15.98 -23.99
N ALA A 403 -14.31 -14.90 -24.74
CA ALA A 403 -14.43 -14.95 -26.19
C ALA A 403 -13.22 -15.70 -26.78
N SER A 404 -13.49 -16.79 -27.50
CA SER A 404 -12.44 -17.51 -28.24
C SER A 404 -11.98 -16.70 -29.44
N VAL A 405 -10.70 -16.35 -29.51
CA VAL A 405 -10.10 -15.70 -30.68
C VAL A 405 -9.33 -16.73 -31.49
N THR A 406 -9.72 -16.95 -32.75
CA THR A 406 -8.96 -17.78 -33.69
C THR A 406 -7.88 -16.92 -34.35
N LEU A 407 -6.62 -17.17 -34.01
CA LEU A 407 -5.48 -16.54 -34.69
C LEU A 407 -5.36 -17.13 -36.11
N ARG A 408 -5.12 -16.26 -37.11
CA ARG A 408 -4.94 -16.66 -38.51
C ARG A 408 -3.48 -16.86 -38.87
#